data_AF-A0A6G0TRT3-F1
#
_entry.id   AF-A0A6G0TRT3-F1
#
_cell.length_a   1.000
_cell.length_b   1.000
_cell.length_c   1.000
_cell.angle_alpha   90.00
_cell.angle_beta   90.00
_cell.angle_gamma   90.00
#
_symmetry.space_group_name_H-M   'P 1'
#
loop_
_entity.id
_entity.type
_entity.pdbx_description
1 polymer ?
#
loop_
_entity_poly.entity_id
_entity_poly.type
_entity_poly.pdbx_seq_one_letter_code
_entity_poly.pdbx_strand_id
1 'polypeptide(L)'
;MPESDILGISSPFETDSKITKIEYHSYTPYTTSFNNNDEIRISIQQTDVYPYLNESFIYLEGQVSDAGKLKLTNNGFSYFFEQIRLEINGIEVDSTRVLGITSSLKGYLSGTPDNYNCYENAGWIFKNSSNLANSNGEFSACIPLKYWLGLFEDFKKILVNSRLELILTRSHSDLNALNVITSGSTNSGKVVLNKIVWKERKNSLEKDFSVFDHCNITNVKVFLNSIAYPYDNLNLDFAKNNFTLLYDMYTSFQESYYEKSIRNPILSPSTFLTHAPIIVIDTSKQNDSATASSVDVQLEIEASESLLGVTAYCLLIHDRIVEYVPFTREVRKLV
;
A
#
# COMPACT_ATOMS: atom_id res chain seq x y z
N MET A 1 -43.43 -37.83 -32.52
CA MET A 1 -43.36 -37.24 -31.17
C MET A 1 -41.89 -37.08 -30.84
N PRO A 2 -41.42 -35.96 -30.25
CA PRO A 2 -40.10 -35.92 -29.66
C PRO A 2 -40.07 -36.89 -28.46
N GLU A 3 -38.94 -37.54 -28.23
CA GLU A 3 -38.74 -38.42 -27.08
C GLU A 3 -38.52 -37.60 -25.81
N SER A 4 -38.79 -38.20 -24.64
CA SER A 4 -38.64 -37.53 -23.34
C SER A 4 -37.17 -37.42 -22.91
N ASP A 5 -36.75 -36.25 -22.44
CA ASP A 5 -35.49 -36.06 -21.73
C ASP A 5 -35.50 -36.85 -20.40
N ILE A 6 -35.03 -38.10 -20.45
CA ILE A 6 -34.87 -38.96 -19.27
C ILE A 6 -33.55 -38.63 -18.58
N LEU A 7 -33.63 -38.36 -17.26
CA LEU A 7 -32.48 -37.97 -16.45
C LEU A 7 -31.39 -39.06 -16.45
N GLY A 8 -30.20 -38.74 -16.93
CA GLY A 8 -29.06 -39.67 -16.98
C GLY A 8 -28.34 -39.78 -15.64
N ILE A 9 -28.64 -40.82 -14.85
CA ILE A 9 -28.08 -41.05 -13.50
C ILE A 9 -26.72 -41.81 -13.57
N SER A 10 -26.00 -41.72 -14.69
CA SER A 10 -24.75 -42.46 -14.93
C SER A 10 -23.48 -41.74 -14.47
N SER A 11 -23.55 -40.42 -14.24
CA SER A 11 -22.50 -39.65 -13.58
C SER A 11 -22.71 -39.66 -12.05
N PRO A 12 -21.66 -39.72 -11.22
CA PRO A 12 -21.78 -39.39 -9.80
C PRO A 12 -22.29 -37.94 -9.65
N PHE A 13 -23.04 -37.67 -8.59
CA PHE A 13 -23.50 -36.30 -8.34
C PHE A 13 -22.32 -35.43 -7.88
N GLU A 14 -22.02 -34.38 -8.63
CA GLU A 14 -21.05 -33.37 -8.20
C GLU A 14 -21.78 -32.26 -7.45
N THR A 15 -21.59 -32.18 -6.13
CA THR A 15 -22.00 -31.00 -5.34
C THR A 15 -21.08 -29.84 -5.67
N ASP A 16 -21.54 -28.94 -6.53
CA ASP A 16 -20.79 -27.73 -6.87
C ASP A 16 -20.81 -26.71 -5.71
N SER A 17 -19.78 -26.77 -4.87
CA SER A 17 -19.59 -25.90 -3.71
C SER A 17 -18.86 -24.57 -4.04
N LYS A 18 -18.90 -24.11 -5.30
CA LYS A 18 -18.34 -22.81 -5.70
C LYS A 18 -19.12 -21.65 -5.07
N ILE A 19 -18.44 -20.51 -4.91
CA ILE A 19 -19.06 -19.25 -4.48
C ILE A 19 -20.05 -18.80 -5.58
N THR A 20 -21.34 -18.91 -5.31
CA THR A 20 -22.42 -18.60 -6.27
C THR A 20 -22.74 -17.11 -6.38
N LYS A 21 -22.39 -16.32 -5.35
CA LYS A 21 -22.65 -14.88 -5.28
C LYS A 21 -21.62 -14.20 -4.37
N ILE A 22 -21.28 -12.95 -4.70
CA ILE A 22 -20.54 -12.02 -3.84
C ILE A 22 -21.41 -10.77 -3.70
N GLU A 23 -21.51 -10.22 -2.50
CA GLU A 23 -22.30 -9.02 -2.18
C GLU A 23 -21.43 -7.98 -1.47
N TYR A 24 -21.75 -6.70 -1.66
CA TYR A 24 -20.94 -5.60 -1.12
C TYR A 24 -21.51 -5.07 0.19
N HIS A 25 -20.85 -5.40 1.29
CA HIS A 25 -21.19 -4.88 2.60
C HIS A 25 -20.49 -3.53 2.85
N SER A 26 -21.06 -2.71 3.74
CA SER A 26 -20.55 -1.37 4.08
C SER A 26 -20.50 -1.21 5.59
N TYR A 27 -19.29 -1.13 6.15
CA TYR A 27 -19.05 -1.03 7.59
C TYR A 27 -18.57 0.38 7.95
N THR A 28 -19.33 1.07 8.78
CA THR A 28 -19.01 2.40 9.31
C THR A 28 -18.25 2.31 10.63
N PRO A 29 -17.38 3.28 10.95
CA PRO A 29 -16.70 3.33 12.25
C PRO A 29 -17.65 3.63 13.40
N TYR A 30 -17.23 3.24 14.61
CA TYR A 30 -17.90 3.64 15.86
C TYR A 30 -17.53 5.05 16.31
N THR A 31 -16.38 5.56 15.87
CA THR A 31 -15.88 6.89 16.21
C THR A 31 -16.73 7.98 15.54
N THR A 32 -17.20 8.94 16.33
CA THR A 32 -18.11 10.02 15.89
C THR A 32 -17.41 11.22 15.26
N SER A 33 -16.08 11.22 15.18
CA SER A 33 -15.26 12.30 14.61
C SER A 33 -14.02 11.76 13.89
N PHE A 34 -13.49 12.58 12.98
CA PHE A 34 -12.36 12.25 12.10
C PHE A 34 -11.26 13.34 12.11
N ASN A 35 -11.06 13.99 13.26
CA ASN A 35 -10.04 15.02 13.46
C ASN A 35 -8.63 14.43 13.50
N ASN A 36 -7.62 15.29 13.42
CA ASN A 36 -6.23 14.93 13.62
C ASN A 36 -6.03 14.30 15.01
N ASN A 37 -5.30 13.17 15.08
CA ASN A 37 -5.12 12.30 16.24
C ASN A 37 -6.35 11.47 16.68
N ASP A 38 -7.52 11.56 16.03
CA ASP A 38 -8.65 10.67 16.34
C ASP A 38 -8.32 9.20 15.95
N GLU A 39 -8.69 8.24 16.80
CA GLU A 39 -8.64 6.81 16.48
C GLU A 39 -10.00 6.32 15.96
N ILE A 40 -9.99 5.71 14.78
CA ILE A 40 -11.15 5.35 13.99
C ILE A 40 -11.23 3.83 13.92
N ARG A 41 -12.19 3.26 14.65
CA ARG A 41 -12.39 1.80 14.74
C ARG A 41 -13.60 1.36 13.92
N ILE A 42 -13.39 0.45 12.97
CA ILE A 42 -14.42 -0.24 12.21
C ILE A 42 -14.33 -1.73 12.56
N SER A 43 -15.40 -2.38 13.03
CA SER A 43 -15.36 -3.81 13.33
C SER A 43 -16.45 -4.61 12.62
N ILE A 44 -16.11 -5.84 12.23
CA ILE A 44 -16.98 -6.82 11.60
C ILE A 44 -17.11 -7.99 12.58
N GLN A 45 -18.34 -8.23 13.06
CA GLN A 45 -18.63 -9.24 14.09
C GLN A 45 -19.81 -10.15 13.72
N GLN A 46 -20.24 -10.13 12.45
CA GLN A 46 -21.37 -10.92 11.96
C GLN A 46 -20.93 -12.35 11.67
N THR A 47 -21.57 -13.34 12.32
CA THR A 47 -21.24 -14.76 12.18
C THR A 47 -21.63 -15.34 10.81
N ASP A 48 -22.63 -14.74 10.17
CA ASP A 48 -23.24 -15.21 8.91
C ASP A 48 -22.57 -14.60 7.66
N VAL A 49 -21.53 -13.78 7.84
CA VAL A 49 -20.78 -13.13 6.74
C VAL A 49 -19.35 -13.66 6.71
N TYR A 50 -18.88 -14.03 5.52
CA TYR A 50 -17.54 -14.56 5.27
C TYR A 50 -16.71 -13.52 4.50
N PRO A 51 -16.04 -12.56 5.18
CA PRO A 51 -15.39 -11.44 4.52
C PRO A 51 -14.24 -11.89 3.62
N TYR A 52 -14.13 -11.25 2.45
CA TYR A 52 -13.09 -11.55 1.45
C TYR A 52 -12.09 -10.40 1.36
N LEU A 53 -11.09 -10.43 2.26
CA LEU A 53 -10.17 -9.32 2.47
C LEU A 53 -9.50 -8.81 1.18
N ASN A 54 -9.15 -9.69 0.24
CA ASN A 54 -8.37 -9.31 -0.95
C ASN A 54 -9.00 -8.20 -1.82
N GLU A 55 -10.33 -8.07 -1.81
CA GLU A 55 -11.07 -7.09 -2.61
C GLU A 55 -11.71 -5.96 -1.77
N SER A 56 -11.42 -5.94 -0.46
CA SER A 56 -11.77 -4.85 0.45
C SER A 56 -11.03 -3.55 0.13
N PHE A 57 -11.71 -2.43 0.36
CA PHE A 57 -11.20 -1.08 0.21
C PHE A 57 -11.77 -0.14 1.28
N ILE A 58 -11.05 0.92 1.61
CA ILE A 58 -11.60 2.05 2.35
C ILE A 58 -12.13 3.09 1.37
N TYR A 59 -13.38 3.48 1.60
CA TYR A 59 -14.05 4.58 0.93
C TYR A 59 -13.99 5.82 1.81
N LEU A 60 -13.49 6.93 1.25
CA LEU A 60 -13.42 8.23 1.91
C LEU A 60 -14.27 9.26 1.16
N GLU A 61 -14.93 10.16 1.89
CA GLU A 61 -15.42 11.44 1.38
C GLU A 61 -14.89 12.56 2.29
N GLY A 62 -14.49 13.69 1.70
CA GLY A 62 -13.96 14.82 2.46
C GLY A 62 -13.80 16.10 1.63
N GLN A 63 -13.28 17.14 2.28
CA GLN A 63 -13.03 18.45 1.67
C GLN A 63 -11.70 19.06 2.15
N VAL A 64 -11.00 19.70 1.22
CA VAL A 64 -9.76 20.46 1.43
C VAL A 64 -10.07 21.95 1.62
N SER A 65 -9.48 22.58 2.63
CA SER A 65 -9.53 24.04 2.81
C SER A 65 -8.84 24.79 1.65
N ASP A 66 -9.35 25.95 1.24
CA ASP A 66 -8.68 26.84 0.27
C ASP A 66 -8.30 26.15 -1.06
N ALA A 67 -9.24 25.43 -1.68
CA ALA A 67 -9.04 24.66 -2.92
C ALA A 67 -8.45 25.43 -4.12
N GLY A 68 -8.57 26.77 -4.15
CA GLY A 68 -7.90 27.63 -5.15
C GLY A 68 -6.41 27.89 -4.90
N LYS A 69 -5.89 27.47 -3.74
CA LYS A 69 -4.48 27.62 -3.31
C LYS A 69 -3.83 26.29 -2.96
N LEU A 70 -4.61 25.31 -2.49
CA LEU A 70 -4.12 24.03 -1.97
C LEU A 70 -4.70 22.86 -2.78
N LYS A 71 -3.82 21.92 -3.14
CA LYS A 71 -4.13 20.67 -3.85
C LYS A 71 -3.59 19.50 -3.03
N LEU A 72 -4.27 18.35 -3.09
CA LEU A 72 -3.78 17.13 -2.44
C LEU A 72 -2.47 16.63 -3.07
N THR A 73 -1.55 16.17 -2.23
CA THR A 73 -0.33 15.46 -2.68
C THR A 73 -0.71 14.12 -3.34
N ASN A 74 0.22 13.54 -4.12
CA ASN A 74 0.00 12.18 -4.59
C ASN A 74 0.03 11.18 -3.43
N ASN A 75 -0.81 10.16 -3.53
CA ASN A 75 -1.11 9.23 -2.45
C ASN A 75 -1.65 9.98 -1.20
N GLY A 76 -2.12 11.22 -1.37
CA GLY A 76 -2.47 12.17 -0.30
C GLY A 76 -3.50 11.63 0.69
N PHE A 77 -4.42 10.79 0.22
CA PHE A 77 -5.39 10.11 1.08
C PHE A 77 -4.74 9.17 2.11
N SER A 78 -3.57 8.61 1.80
CA SER A 78 -2.76 7.79 2.72
C SER A 78 -2.02 8.63 3.75
N TYR A 79 -1.68 9.89 3.43
CA TYR A 79 -1.07 10.84 4.36
C TYR A 79 -2.07 11.41 5.39
N PHE A 80 -3.39 11.19 5.22
CA PHE A 80 -4.37 11.54 6.25
C PHE A 80 -4.23 10.70 7.53
N PHE A 81 -3.58 9.54 7.47
CA PHE A 81 -3.47 8.58 8.56
C PHE A 81 -2.01 8.33 8.94
N GLU A 82 -1.74 8.25 10.24
CA GLU A 82 -0.41 7.93 10.78
C GLU A 82 -0.16 6.42 10.77
N GLN A 83 -1.17 5.65 11.19
CA GLN A 83 -1.11 4.19 11.29
C GLN A 83 -2.44 3.58 10.84
N ILE A 84 -2.35 2.39 10.26
CA ILE A 84 -3.46 1.45 10.13
C ILE A 84 -3.06 0.11 10.78
N ARG A 85 -3.99 -0.53 11.49
CA ARG A 85 -3.83 -1.84 12.12
C ARG A 85 -5.05 -2.71 11.82
N LEU A 86 -4.83 -4.00 11.53
CA LEU A 86 -5.87 -5.02 11.52
C LEU A 86 -5.69 -5.93 12.73
N GLU A 87 -6.72 -6.02 13.56
CA GLU A 87 -6.85 -7.03 14.61
C GLU A 87 -7.82 -8.12 14.16
N ILE A 88 -7.43 -9.40 14.36
CA ILE A 88 -8.31 -10.56 14.21
C ILE A 88 -8.50 -11.16 15.60
N ASN A 89 -9.75 -11.26 16.05
CA ASN A 89 -10.14 -11.71 17.39
C ASN A 89 -9.42 -10.95 18.55
N GLY A 90 -9.03 -9.69 18.33
CA GLY A 90 -8.31 -8.86 19.31
C GLY A 90 -6.79 -9.05 19.33
N ILE A 91 -6.22 -9.74 18.34
CA ILE A 91 -4.77 -9.86 18.13
C ILE A 91 -4.41 -9.11 16.84
N GLU A 92 -3.53 -8.12 16.94
CA GLU A 92 -2.98 -7.40 15.77
C GLU A 92 -2.28 -8.40 14.84
N VAL A 93 -2.80 -8.60 13.62
CA VAL A 93 -2.23 -9.50 12.61
C VAL A 93 -1.32 -8.73 11.66
N ASP A 94 -1.72 -7.52 11.28
CA ASP A 94 -0.98 -6.67 10.34
C ASP A 94 -1.10 -5.18 10.76
N SER A 95 -0.06 -4.39 10.50
CA SER A 95 0.03 -2.98 10.90
C SER A 95 1.06 -2.21 10.08
N THR A 96 0.63 -1.13 9.44
CA THR A 96 1.51 -0.18 8.74
C THR A 96 1.53 1.17 9.44
N ARG A 97 2.74 1.64 9.79
CA ARG A 97 3.00 2.99 10.34
C ARG A 97 3.56 3.93 9.27
N VAL A 98 3.44 5.23 9.53
CA VAL A 98 3.80 6.34 8.63
C VAL A 98 3.15 6.13 7.25
N LEU A 99 1.83 5.89 7.28
CA LEU A 99 1.10 5.21 6.19
C LEU A 99 1.29 5.86 4.81
N GLY A 100 1.28 7.19 4.74
CA GLY A 100 1.54 7.93 3.49
C GLY A 100 2.89 7.57 2.85
N ILE A 101 3.99 7.62 3.61
CA ILE A 101 5.33 7.30 3.10
C ILE A 101 5.47 5.81 2.80
N THR A 102 5.06 4.93 3.72
CA THR A 102 5.21 3.48 3.54
C THR A 102 4.42 2.96 2.34
N SER A 103 3.18 3.43 2.15
CA SER A 103 2.40 3.08 0.95
C SER A 103 2.96 3.72 -0.32
N SER A 104 3.50 4.95 -0.27
CA SER A 104 4.21 5.57 -1.40
C SER A 104 5.45 4.77 -1.84
N LEU A 105 6.24 4.24 -0.90
CA LEU A 105 7.36 3.36 -1.23
C LEU A 105 6.87 2.03 -1.83
N LYS A 106 5.92 1.35 -1.18
CA LYS A 106 5.38 0.07 -1.66
C LYS A 106 4.74 0.18 -3.04
N GLY A 107 3.88 1.18 -3.27
CA GLY A 107 3.10 1.33 -4.49
C GLY A 107 3.94 1.64 -5.73
N TYR A 108 5.05 2.37 -5.58
CA TYR A 108 6.01 2.56 -6.68
C TYR A 108 6.78 1.29 -7.02
N LEU A 109 7.21 0.53 -6.00
CA LEU A 109 7.96 -0.71 -6.17
C LEU A 109 7.12 -1.87 -6.73
N SER A 110 5.89 -2.06 -6.24
CA SER A 110 5.04 -3.21 -6.59
C SER A 110 4.04 -2.92 -7.72
N GLY A 111 3.86 -1.65 -8.10
CA GLY A 111 2.89 -1.24 -9.11
C GLY A 111 3.07 -1.89 -10.48
N THR A 112 1.95 -2.26 -11.12
CA THR A 112 1.90 -2.68 -12.54
C THR A 112 1.01 -1.72 -13.35
N PRO A 113 1.28 -1.52 -14.66
CA PRO A 113 0.41 -0.77 -15.56
C PRO A 113 -1.04 -1.26 -15.57
N ASP A 114 -1.27 -2.57 -15.41
CA ASP A 114 -2.60 -3.19 -15.38
C ASP A 114 -3.46 -2.68 -14.19
N ASN A 115 -2.79 -2.30 -13.09
CA ASN A 115 -3.42 -1.74 -11.90
C ASN A 115 -3.46 -0.20 -11.90
N TYR A 116 -3.02 0.49 -12.95
CA TYR A 116 -2.98 1.95 -13.04
C TYR A 116 -4.32 2.61 -12.64
N ASN A 117 -5.41 2.16 -13.24
CA ASN A 117 -6.78 2.62 -12.96
C ASN A 117 -7.33 2.18 -11.58
N CYS A 118 -6.62 1.34 -10.84
CA CYS A 118 -6.93 0.96 -9.45
C CYS A 118 -6.20 1.88 -8.48
N TYR A 119 -4.92 2.14 -8.78
CA TYR A 119 -4.09 3.09 -8.06
C TYR A 119 -4.71 4.49 -8.10
N GLU A 120 -5.12 5.05 -9.25
CA GLU A 120 -5.53 6.47 -9.30
C GLU A 120 -6.68 6.85 -8.33
N ASN A 121 -7.56 5.90 -8.01
CA ASN A 121 -8.69 6.09 -7.09
C ASN A 121 -8.29 5.94 -5.62
N ALA A 122 -7.15 5.29 -5.36
CA ALA A 122 -6.48 5.28 -4.08
C ALA A 122 -5.73 6.61 -3.82
N GLY A 123 -5.93 7.62 -4.67
CA GLY A 123 -5.22 8.89 -4.63
C GLY A 123 -3.87 8.85 -5.31
N TRP A 124 -3.57 7.80 -6.09
CA TRP A 124 -2.32 7.70 -6.84
C TRP A 124 -2.35 8.42 -8.18
N ILE A 125 -1.17 8.73 -8.67
CA ILE A 125 -0.98 9.59 -9.81
C ILE A 125 0.39 9.30 -10.43
N PHE A 126 0.44 9.35 -11.77
CA PHE A 126 1.63 9.13 -12.58
C PHE A 126 1.68 9.98 -13.87
N LYS A 127 1.04 11.18 -13.95
CA LYS A 127 0.63 11.78 -15.27
C LYS A 127 0.30 13.31 -15.29
N ASN A 128 0.66 14.11 -14.29
CA ASN A 128 0.50 15.59 -14.16
C ASN A 128 -0.92 16.22 -14.22
N SER A 129 -1.65 16.09 -15.34
CA SER A 129 -2.65 17.07 -15.84
C SER A 129 -4.01 17.26 -15.10
N SER A 130 -4.17 16.89 -13.84
CA SER A 130 -5.47 16.94 -13.13
C SER A 130 -5.31 16.91 -11.60
N ASN A 131 -6.41 16.71 -10.84
CA ASN A 131 -6.50 16.95 -9.39
C ASN A 131 -7.40 15.92 -8.69
N LEU A 132 -6.93 15.34 -7.57
CA LEU A 132 -7.72 14.44 -6.69
C LEU A 132 -8.97 15.07 -6.03
N ALA A 133 -9.17 16.38 -6.15
CA ALA A 133 -10.30 17.12 -5.60
C ALA A 133 -10.89 18.08 -6.65
N ASN A 134 -12.19 18.38 -6.53
CA ASN A 134 -12.87 19.30 -7.44
C ASN A 134 -12.52 20.78 -7.14
N SER A 135 -13.09 21.72 -7.91
CA SER A 135 -12.89 23.17 -7.74
C SER A 135 -13.30 23.72 -6.36
N ASN A 136 -14.11 22.96 -5.61
CA ASN A 136 -14.61 23.31 -4.29
C ASN A 136 -13.79 22.64 -3.17
N GLY A 137 -12.77 21.86 -3.53
CA GLY A 137 -11.93 21.08 -2.61
C GLY A 137 -12.53 19.74 -2.19
N GLU A 138 -13.71 19.37 -2.70
CA GLU A 138 -14.40 18.13 -2.35
C GLU A 138 -13.77 16.94 -3.09
N PHE A 139 -13.64 15.80 -2.40
CA PHE A 139 -13.09 14.57 -2.96
C PHE A 139 -13.84 13.33 -2.46
N SER A 140 -13.79 12.26 -3.26
CA SER A 140 -14.18 10.91 -2.85
C SER A 140 -13.17 9.89 -3.37
N ALA A 141 -12.72 8.99 -2.50
CA ALA A 141 -11.63 8.05 -2.79
C ALA A 141 -12.05 6.59 -2.59
N CYS A 142 -11.49 5.68 -3.39
CA CYS A 142 -11.66 4.24 -3.24
C CYS A 142 -10.28 3.57 -3.13
N ILE A 143 -9.83 3.26 -1.92
CA ILE A 143 -8.44 2.83 -1.61
C ILE A 143 -8.41 1.32 -1.26
N PRO A 144 -8.01 0.41 -2.17
CA PRO A 144 -7.85 -1.00 -1.87
C PRO A 144 -6.88 -1.26 -0.71
N LEU A 145 -7.31 -2.05 0.28
CA LEU A 145 -6.54 -2.23 1.52
C LEU A 145 -5.20 -2.96 1.31
N LYS A 146 -5.03 -3.70 0.21
CA LYS A 146 -3.76 -4.29 -0.23
C LYS A 146 -2.61 -3.28 -0.43
N TYR A 147 -2.95 -2.01 -0.70
CA TYR A 147 -1.95 -0.93 -0.81
C TYR A 147 -1.48 -0.41 0.56
N TRP A 148 -2.17 -0.78 1.64
CA TRP A 148 -1.94 -0.31 3.00
C TRP A 148 -1.50 -1.42 3.97
N LEU A 149 -1.89 -2.67 3.71
CA LEU A 149 -1.62 -3.85 4.55
C LEU A 149 -1.26 -5.04 3.66
N GLY A 150 -0.27 -5.84 4.06
CA GLY A 150 0.23 -7.01 3.33
C GLY A 150 -0.76 -8.17 3.32
N LEU A 151 -1.44 -8.44 4.44
CA LEU A 151 -2.42 -9.53 4.54
C LEU A 151 -3.54 -9.39 3.49
N PHE A 152 -3.93 -8.14 3.17
CA PHE A 152 -4.94 -7.85 2.16
C PHE A 152 -4.45 -8.07 0.71
N GLU A 153 -3.16 -8.20 0.46
CA GLU A 153 -2.61 -8.56 -0.85
C GLU A 153 -2.47 -10.07 -1.03
N ASP A 154 -2.05 -10.77 0.03
CA ASP A 154 -1.67 -12.18 -0.03
C ASP A 154 -2.82 -13.13 0.30
N PHE A 155 -3.68 -12.77 1.27
CA PHE A 155 -4.76 -13.63 1.76
C PHE A 155 -5.95 -13.68 0.79
N LYS A 156 -5.84 -14.57 -0.21
CA LYS A 156 -6.84 -14.81 -1.27
C LYS A 156 -7.87 -15.89 -0.89
N LYS A 157 -8.31 -15.89 0.38
CA LYS A 157 -9.32 -16.82 0.91
C LYS A 157 -10.38 -16.03 1.70
N ILE A 158 -11.55 -16.62 1.93
CA ILE A 158 -12.52 -16.09 2.89
C ILE A 158 -12.04 -16.35 4.32
N LEU A 159 -12.37 -15.45 5.24
CA LEU A 159 -12.29 -15.75 6.67
C LEU A 159 -13.64 -16.28 7.17
N VAL A 160 -13.57 -17.22 8.11
CA VAL A 160 -14.73 -17.90 8.70
C VAL A 160 -14.63 -17.74 10.21
N ASN A 161 -15.74 -17.35 10.86
CA ASN A 161 -15.85 -17.30 12.33
C ASN A 161 -14.90 -16.29 13.04
N SER A 162 -14.42 -15.28 12.32
CA SER A 162 -13.49 -14.25 12.79
C SER A 162 -14.19 -12.92 13.13
N ARG A 163 -13.94 -12.35 14.32
CA ARG A 163 -14.11 -10.91 14.55
C ARG A 163 -12.93 -10.18 13.91
N LEU A 164 -13.22 -9.18 13.08
CA LEU A 164 -12.22 -8.28 12.51
C LEU A 164 -12.39 -6.89 13.12
N GLU A 165 -11.29 -6.22 13.41
CA GLU A 165 -11.29 -4.81 13.80
C GLU A 165 -10.17 -4.07 13.06
N LEU A 166 -10.58 -3.14 12.19
CA LEU A 166 -9.68 -2.30 11.40
C LEU A 166 -9.62 -0.93 12.08
N ILE A 167 -8.40 -0.53 12.45
CA ILE A 167 -8.15 0.64 13.28
C ILE A 167 -7.24 1.59 12.50
N LEU A 168 -7.69 2.82 12.30
CA LEU A 168 -6.91 3.90 11.68
C LEU A 168 -6.66 4.99 12.71
N THR A 169 -5.45 5.54 12.75
CA THR A 169 -5.14 6.74 13.55
C THR A 169 -4.95 7.91 12.60
N ARG A 170 -5.77 8.97 12.68
CA ARG A 170 -5.57 10.19 11.87
C ARG A 170 -4.24 10.84 12.20
N SER A 171 -3.47 11.24 11.19
CA SER A 171 -2.20 11.93 11.43
C SER A 171 -2.42 13.26 12.14
N HIS A 172 -1.43 13.63 12.94
CA HIS A 172 -1.39 14.82 13.78
C HIS A 172 -1.46 16.13 12.97
N SER A 173 -1.16 16.09 11.67
CA SER A 173 -1.16 17.22 10.74
C SER A 173 -1.60 16.77 9.35
N ASP A 174 -2.39 17.58 8.65
CA ASP A 174 -2.76 17.32 7.25
C ASP A 174 -1.72 17.87 6.24
N LEU A 175 -0.65 18.53 6.71
CA LEU A 175 0.31 19.23 5.82
C LEU A 175 0.98 18.31 4.79
N ASN A 176 1.34 17.08 5.17
CA ASN A 176 1.97 16.12 4.25
C ASN A 176 1.00 15.62 3.16
N ALA A 177 -0.31 15.85 3.32
CA ALA A 177 -1.33 15.54 2.34
C ALA A 177 -1.63 16.71 1.38
N LEU A 178 -1.00 17.88 1.55
CA LEU A 178 -1.34 19.13 0.86
C LEU A 178 -0.11 19.85 0.29
N ASN A 179 -0.21 20.29 -0.97
CA ASN A 179 0.78 21.12 -1.65
C ASN A 179 0.16 22.43 -2.16
N VAL A 180 0.98 23.47 -2.24
CA VAL A 180 0.57 24.83 -2.59
C VAL A 180 0.64 25.05 -4.11
N ILE A 181 -0.44 25.58 -4.70
CA ILE A 181 -0.61 25.82 -6.14
C ILE A 181 -0.12 27.22 -6.55
N THR A 182 -0.23 28.21 -5.66
CA THR A 182 0.10 29.63 -5.93
C THR A 182 1.14 30.17 -4.95
N SER A 183 2.06 31.01 -5.45
CA SER A 183 3.24 31.49 -4.72
C SER A 183 2.93 32.43 -3.54
N GLY A 184 2.40 31.88 -2.44
CA GLY A 184 2.13 32.59 -1.19
C GLY A 184 2.11 31.63 0.00
N SER A 185 2.64 32.06 1.15
CA SER A 185 2.81 31.22 2.34
C SER A 185 1.47 30.92 3.03
N THR A 186 0.87 29.78 2.72
CA THR A 186 -0.32 29.24 3.39
C THR A 186 0.05 28.12 4.36
N ASN A 187 0.52 28.49 5.56
CA ASN A 187 0.98 27.56 6.60
C ASN A 187 -0.15 26.82 7.35
N SER A 188 -1.38 26.85 6.82
CA SER A 188 -2.59 26.40 7.52
C SER A 188 -3.59 25.73 6.56
N GLY A 189 -3.14 24.70 5.86
CA GLY A 189 -4.04 23.77 5.16
C GLY A 189 -4.66 22.76 6.13
N LYS A 190 -5.96 22.48 5.99
CA LYS A 190 -6.68 21.46 6.76
C LYS A 190 -7.56 20.61 5.84
N VAL A 191 -7.69 19.32 6.16
CA VAL A 191 -8.62 18.40 5.52
C VAL A 191 -9.73 18.02 6.50
N VAL A 192 -10.97 18.20 6.07
CA VAL A 192 -12.16 17.70 6.77
C VAL A 192 -12.54 16.38 6.13
N LEU A 193 -12.44 15.27 6.86
CA LEU A 193 -13.06 14.02 6.44
C LEU A 193 -14.52 14.03 6.88
N ASN A 194 -15.42 13.84 5.92
CA ASN A 194 -16.85 13.78 6.15
C ASN A 194 -17.33 12.34 6.42
N LYS A 195 -16.62 11.35 5.86
CA LYS A 195 -17.06 9.96 5.84
C LYS A 195 -15.90 9.00 5.63
N ILE A 196 -15.93 7.90 6.35
CA ILE A 196 -15.00 6.77 6.22
C ILE A 196 -15.86 5.51 6.28
N VAL A 197 -15.73 4.62 5.29
CA VAL A 197 -16.49 3.34 5.24
C VAL A 197 -15.57 2.25 4.70
N TRP A 198 -15.48 1.12 5.40
CA TRP A 198 -14.89 -0.09 4.82
C TRP A 198 -15.94 -0.76 3.92
N LYS A 199 -15.59 -0.97 2.65
CA LYS A 199 -16.42 -1.54 1.59
C LYS A 199 -15.63 -2.55 0.76
N GLU A 200 -16.26 -3.19 -0.22
CA GLU A 200 -15.62 -4.07 -1.22
C GLU A 200 -15.96 -3.53 -2.64
N ARG A 201 -14.94 -3.17 -3.46
CA ARG A 201 -14.96 -2.49 -4.81
C ARG A 201 -15.86 -1.22 -5.05
N LYS A 202 -15.61 -0.20 -5.89
CA LYS A 202 -14.53 0.40 -6.76
C LYS A 202 -15.08 1.81 -7.23
N ASN A 203 -14.51 2.79 -7.98
CA ASN A 203 -13.26 3.13 -8.70
C ASN A 203 -13.23 4.69 -8.94
N SER A 204 -12.28 5.23 -9.73
CA SER A 204 -12.11 6.61 -10.30
C SER A 204 -11.48 7.72 -9.40
N LEU A 205 -10.64 8.70 -9.84
CA LEU A 205 -9.64 8.89 -10.95
C LEU A 205 -8.75 10.17 -10.71
N GLU A 206 -7.60 10.27 -11.41
CA GLU A 206 -6.84 11.48 -11.89
C GLU A 206 -6.35 12.68 -10.99
N LYS A 207 -5.09 12.61 -10.50
CA LYS A 207 -3.92 13.56 -10.69
C LYS A 207 -3.32 14.61 -9.68
N ASP A 208 -2.05 15.12 -9.91
CA ASP A 208 -0.64 14.67 -9.47
C ASP A 208 0.16 15.37 -8.32
N PHE A 209 1.18 14.71 -7.67
CA PHE A 209 2.28 15.30 -6.83
C PHE A 209 3.50 14.46 -6.21
N SER A 210 3.77 13.14 -6.41
CA SER A 210 4.80 12.37 -5.58
C SER A 210 6.20 12.18 -6.18
N VAL A 211 6.84 13.23 -6.66
CA VAL A 211 8.22 13.07 -7.16
C VAL A 211 9.18 12.83 -5.98
N PHE A 212 9.94 11.73 -6.03
CA PHE A 212 11.11 11.47 -5.20
C PHE A 212 12.39 11.78 -5.98
N ASP A 213 13.36 12.43 -5.33
CA ASP A 213 14.64 12.81 -5.92
C ASP A 213 15.72 11.72 -5.77
N HIS A 214 16.63 11.60 -6.75
CA HIS A 214 17.77 10.67 -6.70
C HIS A 214 18.94 11.15 -5.82
N CYS A 215 18.87 12.40 -5.32
CA CYS A 215 19.84 13.04 -4.40
C CYS A 215 21.34 12.86 -4.76
N ASN A 216 21.64 12.60 -6.03
CA ASN A 216 22.97 12.26 -6.54
C ASN A 216 23.71 11.18 -5.73
N ILE A 217 22.96 10.18 -5.26
CA ILE A 217 23.46 8.99 -4.55
C ILE A 217 24.39 8.18 -5.46
N THR A 218 25.57 7.81 -4.97
CA THR A 218 26.58 7.03 -5.69
C THR A 218 26.62 5.56 -5.26
N ASN A 219 26.43 5.28 -3.98
CA ASN A 219 26.38 3.93 -3.42
C ASN A 219 25.38 3.85 -2.27
N VAL A 220 24.75 2.68 -2.09
CA VAL A 220 23.98 2.33 -0.89
C VAL A 220 24.30 0.89 -0.52
N LYS A 221 24.47 0.64 0.79
CA LYS A 221 24.65 -0.69 1.35
C LYS A 221 23.77 -0.87 2.59
N VAL A 222 23.11 -2.02 2.68
CA VAL A 222 22.47 -2.51 3.90
C VAL A 222 23.41 -3.55 4.51
N PHE A 223 23.80 -3.34 5.76
CA PHE A 223 24.53 -4.31 6.55
C PHE A 223 23.55 -5.07 7.44
N LEU A 224 23.44 -6.38 7.24
CA LEU A 224 22.69 -7.28 8.12
C LEU A 224 23.68 -8.05 8.99
N ASN A 225 23.68 -7.81 10.30
CA ASN A 225 24.65 -8.38 11.24
C ASN A 225 26.11 -8.24 10.75
N SER A 226 26.48 -7.03 10.29
CA SER A 226 27.78 -6.68 9.68
C SER A 226 28.10 -7.29 8.30
N ILE A 227 27.19 -8.03 7.65
CA ILE A 227 27.36 -8.52 6.27
C ILE A 227 26.72 -7.50 5.30
N ALA A 228 27.50 -6.97 4.36
CA ALA A 228 27.06 -5.95 3.42
C ALA A 228 26.30 -6.50 2.20
N TYR A 229 25.18 -5.85 1.87
CA TYR A 229 24.35 -6.11 0.69
C TYR A 229 24.06 -4.79 -0.05
N PRO A 230 24.34 -4.69 -1.37
CA PRO A 230 25.19 -5.60 -2.15
C PRO A 230 26.65 -5.62 -1.63
N TYR A 231 27.37 -6.70 -1.94
CA TYR A 231 28.79 -6.83 -1.60
C TYR A 231 29.65 -5.79 -2.37
N ASP A 232 29.40 -5.65 -3.67
CA ASP A 232 30.06 -4.69 -4.55
C ASP A 232 29.41 -3.30 -4.49
N ASN A 233 30.19 -2.27 -4.81
CA ASN A 233 29.69 -0.90 -4.94
C ASN A 233 28.80 -0.75 -6.19
N LEU A 234 27.66 -0.07 -6.05
CA LEU A 234 26.73 0.23 -7.16
C LEU A 234 27.33 1.20 -8.19
N ASN A 235 28.20 2.12 -7.75
CA ASN A 235 28.90 3.11 -8.58
C ASN A 235 27.95 3.90 -9.51
N LEU A 236 26.81 4.33 -8.96
CA LEU A 236 25.77 5.05 -9.68
C LEU A 236 26.29 6.41 -10.14
N ASP A 237 25.95 6.78 -11.38
CA ASP A 237 26.26 8.10 -11.93
C ASP A 237 25.11 8.54 -12.84
N PHE A 238 24.14 9.25 -12.24
CA PHE A 238 22.96 9.75 -12.95
C PHE A 238 23.33 10.72 -14.08
N ALA A 239 24.40 11.51 -13.93
CA ALA A 239 24.85 12.45 -14.96
C ALA A 239 25.44 11.76 -16.20
N LYS A 240 26.03 10.57 -16.04
CA LYS A 240 26.48 9.69 -17.15
C LYS A 240 25.43 8.67 -17.59
N ASN A 241 24.18 8.75 -17.09
CA ASN A 241 23.13 7.74 -17.26
C ASN A 241 23.52 6.33 -16.75
N ASN A 242 24.48 6.20 -15.84
CA ASN A 242 24.86 4.93 -15.22
C ASN A 242 23.89 4.57 -14.08
N PHE A 243 22.65 4.28 -14.44
CA PHE A 243 21.58 3.82 -13.52
C PHE A 243 20.94 2.48 -13.96
N THR A 244 21.50 1.82 -14.99
CA THR A 244 20.96 0.55 -15.52
C THR A 244 20.83 -0.53 -14.45
N LEU A 245 21.83 -0.65 -13.57
CA LEU A 245 21.82 -1.58 -12.43
C LEU A 245 20.69 -1.26 -11.44
N LEU A 246 20.47 0.02 -11.14
CA LEU A 246 19.38 0.47 -10.26
C LEU A 246 18.00 0.17 -10.86
N TYR A 247 17.82 0.37 -12.16
CA TYR A 247 16.57 0.00 -12.84
C TYR A 247 16.39 -1.52 -12.93
N ASP A 248 17.47 -2.30 -13.11
CA ASP A 248 17.41 -3.76 -13.05
C ASP A 248 16.99 -4.26 -11.65
N MET A 249 17.55 -3.71 -10.57
CA MET A 249 17.16 -3.97 -9.18
C MET A 249 15.67 -3.64 -8.94
N TYR A 250 15.21 -2.48 -9.40
CA TYR A 250 13.79 -2.08 -9.35
C TYR A 250 12.87 -3.07 -10.08
N THR A 251 13.21 -3.48 -11.31
CA THR A 251 12.35 -4.41 -12.08
C THR A 251 12.44 -5.86 -11.57
N SER A 252 13.57 -6.27 -11.02
CA SER A 252 13.78 -7.60 -10.39
C SER A 252 12.95 -7.77 -9.12
N PHE A 253 12.70 -6.69 -8.36
CA PHE A 253 11.85 -6.74 -7.17
C PHE A 253 10.46 -7.31 -7.48
N GLN A 254 9.85 -6.89 -8.59
CA GLN A 254 8.51 -7.35 -8.99
C GLN A 254 8.48 -8.81 -9.43
N GLU A 255 9.61 -9.34 -9.92
CA GLU A 255 9.82 -10.76 -10.25
C GLU A 255 9.82 -11.59 -8.95
N SER A 256 10.65 -11.17 -7.99
CA SER A 256 10.85 -11.80 -6.68
C SER A 256 9.59 -11.74 -5.80
N TYR A 257 9.05 -10.55 -5.57
CA TYR A 257 7.94 -10.28 -4.63
C TYR A 257 6.58 -10.87 -5.04
N TYR A 258 6.38 -11.17 -6.32
CA TYR A 258 5.11 -11.74 -6.83
C TYR A 258 5.26 -13.13 -7.46
N GLU A 259 6.44 -13.76 -7.37
CA GLU A 259 6.77 -15.04 -8.03
C GLU A 259 6.44 -15.05 -9.54
N LYS A 260 6.65 -13.92 -10.22
CA LYS A 260 6.26 -13.73 -11.64
C LYS A 260 7.41 -14.08 -12.57
N SER A 261 7.11 -14.83 -13.64
CA SER A 261 8.07 -15.14 -14.72
C SER A 261 8.29 -14.01 -15.73
N ILE A 262 7.59 -12.88 -15.60
CA ILE A 262 7.69 -11.71 -16.51
C ILE A 262 7.60 -10.43 -15.68
N ARG A 263 8.56 -9.52 -15.88
CA ARG A 263 8.59 -8.18 -15.27
C ARG A 263 7.67 -7.22 -16.02
N ASN A 264 6.78 -6.52 -15.30
CA ASN A 264 5.87 -5.51 -15.84
C ASN A 264 5.83 -4.25 -14.94
N PRO A 265 6.94 -3.48 -14.84
CA PRO A 265 7.04 -2.31 -13.97
C PRO A 265 6.08 -1.18 -14.40
N ILE A 266 5.57 -0.41 -13.45
CA ILE A 266 4.69 0.73 -13.74
C ILE A 266 5.43 1.96 -14.30
N LEU A 267 6.72 2.12 -14.01
CA LEU A 267 7.54 3.23 -14.52
C LEU A 267 8.49 2.76 -15.62
N SER A 268 8.57 3.55 -16.72
CA SER A 268 9.63 3.40 -17.72
C SER A 268 10.97 3.94 -17.21
N PRO A 269 12.13 3.60 -17.82
CA PRO A 269 13.44 4.02 -17.30
C PRO A 269 13.61 5.54 -17.11
N SER A 270 13.05 6.35 -18.02
CA SER A 270 13.09 7.82 -17.92
C SER A 270 12.07 8.37 -16.93
N THR A 271 10.93 7.73 -16.76
CA THR A 271 9.92 8.08 -15.74
C THR A 271 10.42 7.72 -14.33
N PHE A 272 11.07 6.56 -14.18
CA PHE A 272 11.67 6.08 -12.94
C PHE A 272 12.68 7.08 -12.37
N LEU A 273 13.67 7.48 -13.17
CA LEU A 273 14.71 8.44 -12.76
C LEU A 273 14.15 9.82 -12.37
N THR A 274 12.99 10.21 -12.91
CA THR A 274 12.38 11.54 -12.70
C THR A 274 11.23 11.58 -11.70
N HIS A 275 10.77 10.43 -11.18
CA HIS A 275 9.61 10.36 -10.28
C HIS A 275 9.82 9.44 -9.06
N ALA A 276 10.55 8.33 -9.21
CA ALA A 276 10.78 7.38 -8.11
C ALA A 276 12.06 6.54 -8.33
N PRO A 277 13.27 7.14 -8.19
CA PRO A 277 14.56 6.45 -8.31
C PRO A 277 14.87 5.60 -7.07
N ILE A 278 13.95 4.70 -6.69
CA ILE A 278 14.00 3.91 -5.46
C ILE A 278 15.03 2.78 -5.60
N ILE A 279 15.88 2.63 -4.59
CA ILE A 279 16.93 1.63 -4.52
C ILE A 279 16.40 0.39 -3.77
N VAL A 280 16.34 -0.76 -4.44
CA VAL A 280 15.91 -2.03 -3.84
C VAL A 280 17.11 -2.94 -3.61
N ILE A 281 17.32 -3.36 -2.36
CA ILE A 281 18.36 -4.33 -1.99
C ILE A 281 17.65 -5.61 -1.56
N ASP A 282 17.65 -6.63 -2.42
CA ASP A 282 17.05 -7.94 -2.14
C ASP A 282 17.99 -8.78 -1.26
N THR A 283 17.57 -9.02 -0.02
CA THR A 283 18.30 -9.84 0.97
C THR A 283 17.64 -11.20 1.21
N SER A 284 16.72 -11.65 0.35
CA SER A 284 16.07 -12.98 0.44
C SER A 284 17.07 -14.14 0.41
N LYS A 285 18.23 -13.93 -0.22
CA LYS A 285 19.33 -14.90 -0.36
C LYS A 285 20.49 -14.59 0.60
N GLN A 286 20.20 -14.02 1.77
CA GLN A 286 21.17 -13.87 2.86
C GLN A 286 21.63 -15.24 3.41
N ASN A 287 22.77 -15.27 4.10
CA ASN A 287 23.28 -16.52 4.68
C ASN A 287 22.50 -16.89 5.95
N ASP A 288 22.18 -18.18 6.13
CA ASP A 288 21.50 -18.74 7.31
C ASP A 288 22.22 -18.45 8.65
N SER A 289 23.49 -18.04 8.61
CA SER A 289 24.23 -17.52 9.77
C SER A 289 23.62 -16.24 10.37
N ALA A 290 22.65 -15.60 9.70
CA ALA A 290 21.87 -14.48 10.22
C ALA A 290 20.78 -14.90 11.24
N THR A 291 20.72 -16.18 11.64
CA THR A 291 19.77 -16.77 12.63
C THR A 291 19.99 -16.31 14.08
N ALA A 292 20.31 -15.04 14.29
CA ALA A 292 20.19 -14.38 15.58
C ALA A 292 18.72 -14.07 15.90
N SER A 293 18.35 -14.04 17.19
CA SER A 293 16.99 -13.64 17.64
C SER A 293 16.66 -12.16 17.42
N SER A 294 17.62 -11.39 16.92
CA SER A 294 17.53 -9.98 16.55
C SER A 294 18.54 -9.73 15.44
N VAL A 295 18.08 -9.25 14.28
CA VAL A 295 18.96 -8.83 13.18
C VAL A 295 19.26 -7.35 13.35
N ASP A 296 20.54 -6.99 13.39
CA ASP A 296 20.96 -5.59 13.31
C ASP A 296 20.98 -5.13 11.84
N VAL A 297 20.48 -3.92 11.58
CA VAL A 297 20.22 -3.38 10.23
C VAL A 297 20.80 -1.98 10.13
N GLN A 298 22.03 -1.87 9.65
CA GLN A 298 22.71 -0.61 9.41
C GLN A 298 22.59 -0.23 7.92
N LEU A 299 22.29 1.04 7.63
CA LEU A 299 22.21 1.59 6.27
C LEU A 299 23.36 2.58 6.06
N GLU A 300 24.13 2.38 4.99
CA GLU A 300 25.20 3.27 4.54
C GLU A 300 24.82 3.87 3.18
N ILE A 301 24.94 5.19 3.04
CA ILE A 301 24.59 5.94 1.83
C ILE A 301 25.76 6.88 1.50
N GLU A 302 26.29 6.75 0.29
CA GLU A 302 27.21 7.71 -0.31
C GLU A 302 26.48 8.52 -1.38
N ALA A 303 26.79 9.82 -1.48
CA ALA A 303 26.34 10.70 -2.55
C ALA A 303 27.49 11.61 -3.00
N SER A 304 27.45 12.07 -4.25
CA SER A 304 28.45 13.01 -4.77
C SER A 304 28.23 14.46 -4.33
N GLU A 305 27.08 14.75 -3.71
CA GLU A 305 26.66 16.07 -3.22
C GLU A 305 26.24 16.01 -1.73
N SER A 306 26.15 17.17 -1.08
CA SER A 306 25.87 17.26 0.35
C SER A 306 24.38 17.09 0.64
N LEU A 307 24.02 16.04 1.39
CA LEU A 307 22.64 15.66 1.75
C LEU A 307 21.99 16.58 2.82
N LEU A 308 22.29 17.89 2.83
CA LEU A 308 21.76 18.85 3.78
C LEU A 308 20.27 19.10 3.53
N GLY A 309 19.44 18.78 4.54
CA GLY A 309 17.98 18.92 4.46
C GLY A 309 17.26 17.75 3.81
N VAL A 310 17.98 16.71 3.37
CA VAL A 310 17.39 15.48 2.81
C VAL A 310 16.88 14.58 3.93
N THR A 311 15.66 14.06 3.80
CA THR A 311 15.11 13.03 4.68
C THR A 311 15.07 11.70 3.93
N ALA A 312 15.85 10.72 4.38
CA ALA A 312 15.82 9.36 3.83
C ALA A 312 14.66 8.56 4.44
N TYR A 313 13.97 7.78 3.60
CA TYR A 313 12.92 6.84 4.01
C TYR A 313 13.29 5.43 3.56
N CYS A 314 13.11 4.44 4.42
CA CYS A 314 13.39 3.03 4.15
C CYS A 314 12.14 2.19 4.41
N LEU A 315 11.89 1.20 3.54
CA LEU A 315 10.82 0.21 3.70
C LEU A 315 11.46 -1.17 3.77
N LEU A 316 11.42 -1.79 4.94
CA LEU A 316 11.82 -3.18 5.14
C LEU A 316 10.60 -4.08 4.93
N ILE A 317 10.73 -5.07 4.04
CA ILE A 317 9.72 -6.09 3.76
C ILE A 317 10.29 -7.43 4.22
N HIS A 318 9.53 -8.19 5.01
CA HIS A 318 9.90 -9.52 5.47
C HIS A 318 8.66 -10.40 5.64
N ASP A 319 8.86 -11.72 5.58
CA ASP A 319 7.78 -12.68 5.79
C ASP A 319 7.25 -12.62 7.23
N ARG A 320 5.94 -12.79 7.36
CA ARG A 320 5.24 -12.94 8.64
C ARG A 320 4.26 -14.10 8.54
N ILE A 321 4.28 -14.98 9.54
CA ILE A 321 3.47 -16.20 9.54
C ILE A 321 2.53 -16.15 10.74
N VAL A 322 1.24 -16.08 10.44
CA VAL A 322 0.17 -16.09 11.45
C VAL A 322 -0.74 -17.29 11.21
N GLU A 323 -0.77 -18.21 12.18
CA GLU A 323 -1.72 -19.30 12.21
C GLU A 323 -3.09 -18.77 12.68
N TYR A 324 -4.15 -19.06 11.93
CA TYR A 324 -5.53 -18.86 12.35
C TYR A 324 -6.29 -20.18 12.31
N VAL A 325 -6.94 -20.54 13.41
CA VAL A 325 -7.71 -21.78 13.56
C VAL A 325 -9.21 -21.44 13.66
N PRO A 326 -10.00 -21.57 12.58
CA PRO A 326 -11.38 -21.06 12.54
C PRO A 326 -12.33 -21.69 13.57
N PHE A 327 -12.10 -22.95 13.96
CA PHE A 327 -12.93 -23.67 14.93
C PHE A 327 -12.71 -23.21 16.38
N THR A 328 -11.47 -22.95 16.79
CA THR A 328 -11.14 -22.46 18.14
C THR A 328 -11.11 -20.94 18.23
N ARG A 329 -11.17 -20.24 17.08
CA ARG A 329 -10.93 -18.80 16.90
C ARG A 329 -9.52 -18.34 17.30
N GLU A 330 -8.59 -19.28 17.52
CA GLU A 330 -7.25 -18.98 17.98
C GLU A 330 -6.39 -18.36 16.86
N VAL A 331 -5.62 -17.33 17.20
CA VAL A 331 -4.67 -16.65 16.32
C VAL A 331 -3.29 -16.73 16.99
N ARG A 332 -2.28 -17.26 16.30
CA ARG A 332 -0.89 -17.35 16.80
C ARG A 332 0.08 -16.71 15.82
N LYS A 333 0.99 -15.87 16.32
CA LYS A 333 2.15 -15.41 15.56
C LYS A 333 3.23 -16.50 15.64
N LEU A 334 3.67 -16.99 14.48
CA LEU A 334 4.75 -17.97 14.34
C LEU A 334 6.07 -17.28 13.91
N VAL A 335 5.95 -16.23 13.08
CA VAL A 335 7.02 -15.30 12.64
C VAL A 335 6.43 -13.89 12.53
#